data_AF-A0A9P7BKB2-F1
#
_entry.id   AF-A0A9P7BKB2-F1
#
_cell.length_a   1.000
_cell.length_b   1.000
_cell.length_c   1.000
_cell.angle_alpha   90.00
_cell.angle_beta   90.00
_cell.angle_gamma   90.00
#
_symmetry.space_group_name_H-M   'P 1'
#
loop_
_entity.id
_entity.type
_entity.pdbx_description
1 polymer ?
#
loop_
_entity_poly.entity_id
_entity_poly.type
_entity_poly.pdbx_seq_one_letter_code
_entity_poly.pdbx_strand_id
1 'polypeptide(L)'
;MVLCSPVWAALNVHEALGGCGESILMSLSAPVQLEVFSGASLRAGMFVRRDRRLREITEGLCGLGTLDSLAALVVMLRVAHEQGRRHDCFALGRALHDCLLLVGQDSPIQLIAEELFWYFSHFVLPFTGCRGVRIASSRRRLLLQHEVLSRLVLELEDSGFDYLPGMRHPLLRVVRNQQHAPSLRFFSPGVGPCSATSRQMAR
;
A
#
# COMPACT_ATOMS: atom_id res chain seq x y z
N MET A 1 24.05 -9.59 -0.68
CA MET A 1 24.47 -8.29 -0.11
C MET A 1 23.25 -7.36 -0.10
N VAL A 2 22.39 -7.49 0.92
CA VAL A 2 21.05 -6.85 0.94
C VAL A 2 21.12 -5.37 1.34
N LEU A 3 22.18 -4.94 2.02
CA LEU A 3 22.33 -3.62 2.65
C LEU A 3 22.72 -2.47 1.70
N CYS A 4 23.11 -2.76 0.45
CA CYS A 4 23.39 -1.74 -0.58
C CYS A 4 22.26 -1.63 -1.62
N SER A 5 21.10 -2.23 -1.35
CA SER A 5 19.94 -2.13 -2.23
C SER A 5 19.40 -0.70 -2.22
N PRO A 6 19.04 -0.12 -3.39
CA PRO A 6 18.45 1.21 -3.51
C PRO A 6 17.15 1.38 -2.71
N VAL A 7 16.49 0.27 -2.37
CA VAL A 7 15.37 0.21 -1.42
C VAL A 7 15.74 0.83 -0.07
N TRP A 8 16.93 0.57 0.47
CA TRP A 8 17.31 1.11 1.78
C TRP A 8 17.55 2.62 1.73
N ALA A 9 18.10 3.12 0.63
CA ALA A 9 18.25 4.56 0.42
C ALA A 9 16.87 5.25 0.36
N ALA A 10 15.90 4.62 -0.31
CA ALA A 10 14.52 5.09 -0.33
C ALA A 10 13.87 5.08 1.07
N LEU A 11 14.08 4.00 1.82
CA LEU A 11 13.50 3.82 3.15
C LEU A 11 14.20 4.64 4.23
N ASN A 12 15.45 5.09 4.07
CA ASN A 12 16.12 5.93 5.07
C ASN A 12 15.47 7.32 5.15
N VAL A 13 14.49 7.48 6.06
CA VAL A 13 13.78 8.75 6.27
C VAL A 13 14.45 9.72 7.25
N HIS A 14 15.57 9.34 7.85
CA HIS A 14 16.28 10.19 8.81
C HIS A 14 17.06 11.33 8.14
N GLU A 15 17.37 11.16 6.85
CA GLU A 15 18.05 12.16 6.04
C GLU A 15 17.06 12.86 5.13
N ALA A 16 17.33 14.11 4.74
CA ALA A 16 16.58 14.76 3.67
C ALA A 16 16.91 14.09 2.32
N LEU A 17 15.96 14.06 1.39
CA LEU A 17 16.24 13.58 0.04
C LEU A 17 17.15 14.54 -0.73
N GLY A 18 17.11 15.84 -0.42
CA GLY A 18 18.01 16.84 -1.00
C GLY A 18 17.95 16.94 -2.53
N GLY A 19 16.81 16.58 -3.14
CA GLY A 19 16.65 16.51 -4.59
C GLY A 19 17.07 15.18 -5.24
N CYS A 20 17.64 14.24 -4.48
CA CYS A 20 18.06 12.92 -4.98
C CYS A 20 16.88 11.95 -5.25
N GLY A 21 15.64 12.36 -5.00
CA GLY A 21 14.46 11.49 -5.14
C GLY A 21 14.32 10.87 -6.53
N GLU A 22 14.60 11.63 -7.60
CA GLU A 22 14.59 11.07 -8.96
C GLU A 22 15.67 10.00 -9.14
N SER A 23 16.91 10.26 -8.70
CA SER A 23 18.02 9.31 -8.79
C SER A 23 17.71 7.99 -8.09
N ILE A 24 17.10 8.05 -6.89
CA ILE A 24 16.67 6.85 -6.17
C ILE A 24 15.62 6.09 -6.98
N LEU A 25 14.62 6.77 -7.54
CA LEU A 25 13.60 6.12 -8.38
C LEU A 25 14.19 5.48 -9.65
N MET A 26 15.22 6.08 -10.24
CA MET A 26 15.95 5.50 -11.38
C MET A 26 16.74 4.24 -11.02
N SER A 27 17.09 4.06 -9.75
CA SER A 27 17.85 2.89 -9.29
C SER A 27 16.97 1.70 -8.87
N LEU A 28 15.66 1.89 -8.72
CA LEU A 28 14.72 0.81 -8.42
C LEU A 28 14.52 -0.13 -9.63
N SER A 29 13.89 -1.28 -9.42
CA SER A 29 13.65 -2.28 -10.47
C SER A 29 12.89 -1.76 -11.68
N ALA A 30 13.13 -2.40 -12.84
CA ALA A 30 12.51 -2.05 -14.11
C ALA A 30 10.96 -1.97 -14.07
N PRO A 31 10.22 -2.85 -13.37
CA PRO A 31 8.76 -2.71 -13.26
C PRO A 31 8.34 -1.40 -12.59
N VAL A 32 9.05 -0.96 -11.55
CA VAL A 32 8.79 0.32 -10.89
C VAL A 32 9.15 1.48 -11.81
N GLN A 33 10.29 1.40 -12.51
CA GLN A 33 10.68 2.41 -13.48
C GLN A 33 9.63 2.58 -14.58
N LEU A 34 9.05 1.48 -15.08
CA LEU A 34 7.99 1.52 -16.09
C LEU A 34 6.70 2.16 -15.58
N GLU A 35 6.38 2.06 -14.29
CA GLU A 35 5.23 2.77 -13.73
C GLU A 35 5.48 4.27 -13.54
N VAL A 36 6.70 4.65 -13.16
CA VAL A 36 7.06 6.03 -12.82
C VAL A 36 7.47 6.86 -14.05
N PHE A 37 8.19 6.24 -14.99
CA PHE A 37 8.79 6.89 -16.15
C PHE A 37 8.16 6.42 -17.47
N SER A 38 8.26 7.26 -18.49
CA SER A 38 7.76 7.01 -19.84
C SER A 38 8.54 5.85 -20.46
N GLY A 39 7.83 4.78 -20.83
CA GLY A 39 8.44 3.63 -21.50
C GLY A 39 9.11 3.97 -22.84
N ALA A 40 8.61 4.99 -23.56
CA ALA A 40 9.25 5.45 -24.80
C ALA A 40 10.60 6.13 -24.50
N SER A 41 10.66 6.93 -23.45
CA SER A 41 11.90 7.59 -23.01
C SER A 41 12.90 6.57 -22.45
N LEU A 42 12.43 5.60 -21.65
CA LEU A 42 13.29 4.55 -21.09
C LEU A 42 13.96 3.71 -22.18
N ARG A 43 13.24 3.37 -23.26
CA ARG A 43 13.82 2.68 -24.43
C ARG A 43 14.92 3.48 -25.13
N ALA A 44 14.86 4.81 -25.03
CA ALA A 44 15.89 5.72 -25.53
C ALA A 44 16.97 6.06 -24.47
N GLY A 45 16.98 5.37 -23.32
CA GLY A 45 17.95 5.61 -22.23
C GLY A 45 17.66 6.85 -21.39
N MET A 46 16.45 7.42 -21.47
CA MET A 46 16.07 8.65 -20.77
C MET A 46 15.00 8.40 -19.69
N PHE A 47 15.16 9.03 -18.53
CA PHE A 47 14.22 8.93 -17.41
C PHE A 47 13.32 10.16 -17.34
N VAL A 48 12.21 10.13 -18.09
CA VAL A 48 11.21 11.20 -18.12
C VAL A 48 9.96 10.72 -17.39
N ARG A 49 9.47 11.50 -16.42
CA ARG A 49 8.23 11.18 -15.68
C ARG A 49 7.06 10.96 -16.64
N ARG A 50 6.21 9.98 -16.36
CA ARG A 50 4.96 9.81 -17.11
C ARG A 50 4.04 10.98 -16.82
N ASP A 51 3.37 11.47 -17.85
CA ASP A 51 2.21 12.34 -17.70
C ASP A 51 0.99 11.47 -17.35
N ARG A 52 0.91 11.10 -16.07
CA ARG A 52 -0.20 10.33 -15.50
C ARG A 52 -0.66 10.96 -14.20
N ARG A 53 -1.94 10.79 -13.88
CA ARG A 53 -2.46 11.24 -12.59
C ARG A 53 -1.76 10.46 -11.48
N LEU A 54 -1.45 11.13 -10.37
CA LEU A 54 -0.82 10.51 -9.19
C LEU A 54 -1.51 9.19 -8.80
N ARG A 55 -2.84 9.18 -8.82
CA ARG A 55 -3.66 8.00 -8.53
C ARG A 55 -3.32 6.80 -9.42
N GLU A 56 -3.16 7.00 -10.72
CA GLU A 56 -2.87 5.92 -11.67
C GLU A 56 -1.48 5.33 -11.41
N ILE A 57 -0.49 6.19 -11.15
CA ILE A 57 0.87 5.76 -10.79
C ILE A 57 0.83 4.95 -9.49
N THR A 58 0.12 5.45 -8.47
CA THR A 58 0.03 4.75 -7.19
C THR A 58 -0.72 3.42 -7.28
N GLU A 59 -1.78 3.34 -8.11
CA GLU A 59 -2.52 2.09 -8.34
C GLU A 59 -1.63 1.06 -9.06
N GLY A 60 -0.83 1.48 -10.06
CA GLY A 60 0.13 0.64 -10.75
C GLY A 60 1.23 0.12 -9.83
N LEU A 61 1.84 1.00 -9.02
CA LEU A 61 2.84 0.62 -8.02
C LEU A 61 2.28 -0.36 -6.98
N CYS A 62 1.09 -0.08 -6.43
CA CYS A 62 0.44 -1.04 -5.52
C CYS A 62 0.16 -2.38 -6.19
N GLY A 63 -0.10 -2.36 -7.49
CA GLY A 63 -0.33 -3.56 -8.30
C GLY A 63 0.89 -4.47 -8.38
N LEU A 64 2.11 -3.92 -8.33
CA LEU A 64 3.34 -4.71 -8.32
C LEU A 64 3.51 -5.49 -7.00
N GLY A 65 3.09 -4.90 -5.88
CA GLY A 65 3.15 -5.55 -4.57
C GLY A 65 4.57 -5.93 -4.12
N THR A 66 5.59 -5.23 -4.62
CA THR A 66 7.00 -5.50 -4.31
C THR A 66 7.60 -4.49 -3.33
N LEU A 67 8.69 -4.85 -2.67
CA LEU A 67 9.43 -3.95 -1.79
C LEU A 67 9.92 -2.69 -2.52
N ASP A 68 10.32 -2.80 -3.78
CA ASP A 68 10.69 -1.67 -4.63
C ASP A 68 9.51 -0.73 -4.90
N SER A 69 8.30 -1.26 -5.09
CA SER A 69 7.11 -0.44 -5.28
C SER A 69 6.76 0.34 -4.01
N LEU A 70 6.96 -0.26 -2.84
CA LEU A 70 6.82 0.40 -1.54
C LEU A 70 7.88 1.49 -1.36
N ALA A 71 9.14 1.20 -1.70
CA ALA A 71 10.24 2.16 -1.70
C ALA A 71 9.95 3.38 -2.61
N ALA A 72 9.41 3.15 -3.82
CA ALA A 72 9.02 4.22 -4.72
C ALA A 72 7.95 5.15 -4.11
N LEU A 73 6.93 4.57 -3.46
CA LEU A 73 5.90 5.34 -2.78
C LEU A 73 6.46 6.17 -1.62
N VAL A 74 7.42 5.62 -0.86
CA VAL A 74 8.13 6.36 0.20
C VAL A 74 8.89 7.55 -0.37
N VAL A 75 9.64 7.37 -1.45
CA VAL A 75 10.36 8.47 -2.11
C VAL A 75 9.40 9.54 -2.60
N MET A 76 8.31 9.14 -3.28
CA MET A 76 7.29 10.08 -3.74
C MET A 76 6.63 10.85 -2.59
N LEU A 77 6.34 10.19 -1.46
CA LEU A 77 5.79 10.81 -0.25
C LEU A 77 6.75 11.85 0.32
N ARG A 78 8.04 11.50 0.45
CA ARG A 78 9.06 12.40 0.97
C ARG A 78 9.27 13.60 0.06
N VAL A 79 9.33 13.41 -1.26
CA VAL A 79 9.40 14.51 -2.23
C VAL A 79 8.17 15.43 -2.11
N ALA A 80 6.97 14.86 -2.01
CA ALA A 80 5.76 15.67 -1.81
C ALA A 80 5.79 16.43 -0.48
N HIS A 81 6.32 15.80 0.57
CA HIS A 81 6.45 16.40 1.89
C HIS A 81 7.43 17.59 1.90
N GLU A 82 8.64 17.40 1.34
CA GLU A 82 9.66 18.44 1.22
C GLU A 82 9.16 19.63 0.37
N GLN A 83 8.32 19.37 -0.63
CA GLN A 83 7.71 20.40 -1.47
C GLN A 83 6.43 21.01 -0.87
N GLY A 84 6.02 20.61 0.34
CA GLY A 84 4.82 21.11 1.00
C GLY A 84 3.50 20.71 0.33
N ARG A 85 3.49 19.72 -0.57
CA ARG A 85 2.32 19.22 -1.29
C ARG A 85 1.45 18.31 -0.42
N ARG A 86 0.76 18.91 0.56
CA ARG A 86 -0.01 18.18 1.60
C ARG A 86 -1.11 17.27 1.05
N HIS A 87 -1.80 17.67 -0.02
CA HIS A 87 -2.82 16.83 -0.65
C HIS A 87 -2.21 15.54 -1.23
N ASP A 88 -1.08 15.67 -1.91
CA ASP A 88 -0.34 14.55 -2.48
C ASP A 88 0.19 13.63 -1.39
N CYS A 89 0.68 14.19 -0.27
CA CYS A 89 1.13 13.41 0.89
C CYS A 89 0.03 12.50 1.44
N PHE A 90 -1.21 12.99 1.53
CA PHE A 90 -2.33 12.18 2.01
C PHE A 90 -2.74 11.09 1.00
N ALA A 91 -2.77 11.43 -0.30
CA ALA A 91 -3.05 10.46 -1.36
C ALA A 91 -1.99 9.34 -1.41
N LEU A 92 -0.70 9.72 -1.34
CA LEU A 92 0.42 8.81 -1.28
C LEU A 92 0.40 7.96 -0.01
N GLY A 93 0.02 8.54 1.12
CA GLY A 93 -0.14 7.79 2.36
C GLY A 93 -1.14 6.64 2.25
N ARG A 94 -2.28 6.86 1.57
CA ARG A 94 -3.29 5.80 1.36
C ARG A 94 -2.74 4.68 0.48
N ALA A 95 -2.11 5.05 -0.63
CA ALA A 95 -1.46 4.09 -1.51
C ALA A 95 -0.37 3.30 -0.79
N LEU A 96 0.42 3.98 0.04
CA LEU A 96 1.51 3.38 0.79
C LEU A 96 1.01 2.40 1.87
N HIS A 97 -0.11 2.72 2.53
CA HIS A 97 -0.78 1.77 3.43
C HIS A 97 -1.25 0.52 2.66
N ASP A 98 -1.90 0.69 1.51
CA ASP A 98 -2.37 -0.43 0.70
C ASP A 98 -1.21 -1.30 0.20
N CYS A 99 -0.17 -0.67 -0.32
CA CYS A 99 1.03 -1.35 -0.80
C CYS A 99 1.73 -2.09 0.34
N LEU A 100 1.85 -1.50 1.53
CA LEU A 100 2.46 -2.12 2.71
C LEU A 100 1.73 -3.41 3.11
N LEU A 101 0.40 -3.43 3.09
CA LEU A 101 -0.37 -4.64 3.37
C LEU A 101 -0.15 -5.74 2.33
N LEU A 102 -0.06 -5.36 1.05
CA LEU A 102 0.16 -6.29 -0.07
C LEU A 102 1.58 -6.88 -0.03
N VAL A 103 2.59 -6.03 0.16
CA VAL A 103 3.99 -6.43 0.30
C VAL A 103 4.20 -7.33 1.52
N GLY A 104 3.46 -7.07 2.61
CA GLY A 104 3.48 -7.94 3.78
C GLY A 104 3.03 -9.37 3.48
N GLN A 105 2.21 -9.60 2.44
CA GLN A 105 1.80 -10.96 2.05
C GLN A 105 2.87 -11.72 1.27
N ASP A 106 3.92 -11.05 0.78
CA ASP A 106 5.01 -11.71 0.05
C ASP A 106 5.81 -12.61 1.01
N SER A 107 5.92 -13.90 0.69
CA SER A 107 6.50 -14.94 1.56
C SER A 107 7.86 -14.58 2.18
N PRO A 108 8.87 -14.03 1.46
CA PRO A 108 10.12 -13.60 2.07
C PRO A 108 9.97 -12.37 2.99
N ILE A 109 8.97 -11.52 2.78
CA ILE A 109 8.74 -10.31 3.56
C ILE A 109 7.91 -10.57 4.81
N GLN A 110 7.08 -11.62 4.83
CA GLN A 110 6.28 -12.02 5.99
C GLN A 110 7.13 -12.17 7.26
N LEU A 111 8.39 -12.64 7.13
CA LEU A 111 9.32 -12.81 8.24
C LEU A 111 9.74 -11.49 8.92
N ILE A 112 9.60 -10.36 8.24
CA ILE A 112 9.93 -9.01 8.74
C ILE A 112 8.74 -8.05 8.68
N ALA A 113 7.53 -8.56 8.44
CA ALA A 113 6.35 -7.74 8.23
C ALA A 113 6.00 -6.91 9.47
N GLU A 114 6.20 -7.48 10.67
CA GLU A 114 5.93 -6.78 11.92
C GLU A 114 6.88 -5.59 12.14
N GLU A 115 8.18 -5.78 11.88
CA GLU A 115 9.20 -4.74 11.93
C GLU A 115 8.93 -3.66 10.90
N LEU A 116 8.52 -4.05 9.68
CA LEU A 116 8.09 -3.11 8.64
C LEU A 116 6.87 -2.31 9.09
N PHE A 117 5.83 -2.93 9.64
CA PHE A 117 4.65 -2.21 10.11
C PHE A 117 4.98 -1.27 11.27
N TRP A 118 5.88 -1.69 12.18
CA TRP A 118 6.38 -0.82 13.23
C TRP A 118 7.13 0.38 12.64
N TYR A 119 8.09 0.14 11.74
CA TYR A 119 8.87 1.18 11.07
C TYR A 119 8.00 2.20 10.35
N PHE A 120 7.07 1.72 9.53
CA PHE A 120 6.18 2.58 8.75
C PHE A 120 5.24 3.39 9.63
N SER A 121 4.71 2.81 10.71
CA SER A 121 3.83 3.55 11.65
C SER A 121 4.57 4.64 12.42
N HIS A 122 5.86 4.44 12.76
CA HIS A 122 6.62 5.39 13.57
C HIS A 122 7.36 6.44 12.74
N PHE A 123 7.83 6.11 11.54
CA PHE A 123 8.76 6.96 10.79
C PHE A 123 8.24 7.44 9.43
N VAL A 124 7.46 6.63 8.71
CA VAL A 124 7.02 6.97 7.33
C VAL A 124 5.63 7.62 7.30
N LEU A 125 4.63 6.96 7.88
CA LEU A 125 3.25 7.43 7.88
C LEU A 125 3.04 8.80 8.57
N PRO A 126 3.89 9.25 9.52
CA PRO A 126 3.84 10.62 10.01
C PRO A 126 3.90 11.71 8.93
N PHE A 127 4.57 11.47 7.78
CA PHE A 127 4.65 12.42 6.65
C PHE A 127 3.33 12.61 5.91
N THR A 128 2.36 11.71 6.09
CA THR A 128 1.06 11.71 5.37
C THR A 128 0.06 12.73 5.90
N GLY A 129 0.42 13.47 6.94
CA GLY A 129 -0.48 14.42 7.61
C GLY A 129 -0.95 15.54 6.69
N CYS A 130 -2.26 15.74 6.62
CA CYS A 130 -2.88 16.84 5.88
C CYS A 130 -4.01 17.46 6.69
N ARG A 131 -3.95 18.78 6.95
CA ARG A 131 -5.02 19.57 7.62
C ARG A 131 -5.55 18.95 8.93
N GLY A 132 -4.65 18.43 9.78
CA GLY A 132 -5.02 17.78 11.04
C GLY A 132 -5.56 16.35 10.90
N VAL A 133 -5.74 15.87 9.67
CA VAL A 133 -6.08 14.47 9.37
C VAL A 133 -4.78 13.70 9.14
N ARG A 134 -4.64 12.56 9.82
CA ARG A 134 -3.53 11.61 9.63
C ARG A 134 -4.13 10.24 9.37
N ILE A 135 -3.43 9.43 8.61
CA ILE A 135 -3.81 8.02 8.47
C ILE A 135 -3.57 7.37 9.84
N ALA A 136 -4.65 6.91 10.46
CA ALA A 136 -4.60 6.27 11.77
C ALA A 136 -4.09 4.84 11.63
N SER A 137 -2.78 4.70 11.45
CA SER A 137 -2.10 3.41 11.26
C SER A 137 -1.24 3.10 12.47
N SER A 138 -1.82 2.43 13.47
CA SER A 138 -1.01 1.81 14.53
C SER A 138 -0.47 0.46 14.04
N ARG A 139 0.71 0.05 14.52
CA ARG A 139 1.27 -1.31 14.29
C ARG A 139 0.20 -2.38 14.51
N ARG A 140 -0.54 -2.29 15.62
CA ARG A 140 -1.62 -3.24 15.94
C ARG A 140 -2.71 -3.30 14.86
N ARG A 141 -3.12 -2.15 14.31
CA ARG A 141 -4.14 -2.11 13.26
C ARG A 141 -3.62 -2.71 11.96
N LEU A 142 -2.38 -2.40 11.58
CA LEU A 142 -1.73 -2.98 10.40
C LEU A 142 -1.59 -4.50 10.52
N LEU A 143 -1.18 -5.01 11.68
CA LEU A 143 -1.10 -6.45 11.94
C LEU A 143 -2.46 -7.14 11.83
N LEU A 144 -3.51 -6.57 12.44
CA LEU A 144 -4.86 -7.13 12.33
C LEU A 144 -5.36 -7.13 10.88
N GLN A 145 -5.12 -6.06 10.13
CA GLN A 145 -5.50 -5.99 8.72
C GLN A 145 -4.70 -6.97 7.86
N HIS A 146 -3.41 -7.15 8.17
CA HIS A 146 -2.55 -8.11 7.52
C HIS A 146 -3.03 -9.55 7.77
N GLU A 147 -3.36 -9.91 9.02
CA GLU A 147 -3.91 -11.22 9.38
C GLU A 147 -5.25 -11.52 8.68
N VAL A 148 -6.16 -10.53 8.66
CA VAL A 148 -7.43 -10.66 7.93
C VAL A 148 -7.18 -10.86 6.43
N LEU A 149 -6.24 -10.10 5.85
CA LEU A 149 -5.87 -10.24 4.45
C LEU A 149 -5.28 -11.63 4.16
N SER A 150 -4.38 -12.13 5.02
CA SER A 150 -3.78 -13.47 4.86
C SER A 150 -4.84 -14.56 4.89
N ARG A 151 -5.81 -14.48 5.81
CA ARG A 151 -6.94 -15.44 5.84
C ARG A 151 -7.77 -15.41 4.57
N LEU A 152 -8.11 -14.21 4.08
CA LEU A 152 -8.88 -14.06 2.85
C LEU A 152 -8.12 -14.59 1.63
N VAL A 153 -6.80 -14.42 1.58
CA VAL A 153 -5.97 -14.99 0.50
C VAL A 153 -6.04 -16.51 0.53
N LEU A 154 -5.87 -17.14 1.70
CA LEU A 154 -5.98 -18.59 1.84
C LEU A 154 -7.38 -19.10 1.47
N GLU A 155 -8.45 -18.43 1.89
CA GLU A 155 -9.83 -18.80 1.51
C GLU A 155 -10.07 -18.71 0.00
N LEU A 156 -9.43 -17.75 -0.68
CA LEU A 156 -9.50 -17.61 -2.13
C LEU A 156 -8.72 -18.73 -2.83
N GLU A 157 -7.53 -19.04 -2.36
CA GLU A 157 -6.71 -20.14 -2.86
C GLU A 157 -7.43 -21.49 -2.69
N ASP A 158 -8.04 -21.74 -1.52
CA ASP A 158 -8.88 -22.92 -1.25
C ASP A 158 -10.09 -23.00 -2.19
N SER A 159 -10.60 -21.85 -2.65
CA SER A 159 -11.69 -21.75 -3.61
C SER A 159 -11.24 -21.91 -5.07
N GLY A 160 -9.96 -22.19 -5.32
CA GLY A 160 -9.37 -22.38 -6.64
C GLY A 160 -8.97 -21.07 -7.33
N PHE A 161 -8.85 -19.97 -6.60
CA PHE A 161 -8.35 -18.69 -7.13
C PHE A 161 -6.90 -18.46 -6.71
N ASP A 162 -5.98 -18.53 -7.67
CA ASP A 162 -4.58 -18.16 -7.44
C ASP A 162 -4.48 -16.65 -7.17
N TYR A 163 -4.11 -16.28 -5.95
CA TYR A 163 -3.93 -14.88 -5.58
C TYR A 163 -2.65 -14.31 -6.22
N LEU A 164 -2.78 -13.20 -6.94
CA LEU A 164 -1.64 -12.38 -7.37
C LEU A 164 -1.70 -11.02 -6.67
N PRO A 165 -0.56 -10.49 -6.17
CA PRO A 165 -0.49 -9.13 -5.65
C PRO A 165 -1.09 -8.13 -6.64
N GLY A 166 -1.91 -7.20 -6.15
CA GLY A 166 -2.55 -6.20 -7.02
C GLY A 166 -3.84 -6.63 -7.71
N MET A 167 -4.26 -7.90 -7.59
CA MET A 167 -5.55 -8.34 -8.13
C MET A 167 -6.72 -7.56 -7.54
N ARG A 168 -7.65 -7.18 -8.40
CA ARG A 168 -8.89 -6.51 -8.01
C ARG A 168 -9.95 -7.55 -7.68
N HIS A 169 -9.93 -8.09 -6.46
CA HIS A 169 -11.01 -8.98 -5.97
C HIS A 169 -11.96 -8.24 -5.01
N PRO A 170 -13.29 -8.42 -5.11
CA PRO A 170 -14.27 -7.76 -4.23
C PRO A 170 -14.03 -7.99 -2.74
N LEU A 171 -13.57 -9.19 -2.35
CA LEU A 171 -13.26 -9.50 -0.94
C LEU A 171 -12.01 -8.77 -0.43
N LEU A 172 -11.02 -8.54 -1.30
CA LEU A 172 -9.82 -7.76 -0.96
C LEU A 172 -10.12 -6.25 -0.81
N ARG A 173 -11.25 -5.77 -1.37
CA ARG A 173 -11.73 -4.40 -1.11
C ARG A 173 -12.23 -4.22 0.31
N VAL A 174 -12.65 -5.27 1.01
CA VAL A 174 -13.17 -5.18 2.38
C VAL A 174 -12.06 -4.73 3.36
N VAL A 175 -10.85 -5.29 3.22
CA VAL A 175 -9.68 -4.88 4.02
C VAL A 175 -9.28 -3.43 3.73
N ARG A 176 -9.33 -3.00 2.46
CA ARG A 176 -9.07 -1.61 2.05
C ARG A 176 -10.11 -0.62 2.57
N ASN A 177 -11.40 -1.01 2.57
CA ASN A 177 -12.49 -0.12 2.99
C ASN A 177 -12.59 0.03 4.52
N GLN A 178 -12.02 -0.89 5.32
CA GLN A 178 -11.91 -0.75 6.77
C GLN A 178 -11.04 0.44 7.22
N GLN A 179 -10.29 1.07 6.30
CA GLN A 179 -9.56 2.32 6.56
C GLN A 179 -10.47 3.53 6.85
N HIS A 180 -11.76 3.47 6.47
CA HIS A 180 -12.68 4.62 6.48
C HIS A 180 -13.73 4.58 7.59
N ALA A 181 -13.77 3.51 8.41
CA ALA A 181 -14.69 3.41 9.54
C ALA A 181 -14.03 3.95 10.82
N PRO A 182 -14.44 5.12 11.35
CA PRO A 182 -14.11 5.49 12.70
C PRO A 182 -14.88 4.54 13.62
N SER A 183 -14.20 3.51 14.11
CA SER A 183 -14.73 2.41 14.93
C SER A 183 -15.77 1.53 14.23
N LEU A 184 -15.58 0.21 14.23
CA LEU A 184 -16.67 -0.75 14.48
C LEU A 184 -16.13 -2.18 14.65
N ARG A 185 -16.50 -2.73 15.81
CA ARG A 185 -16.74 -4.12 16.19
C ARG A 185 -16.13 -5.21 15.29
N PHE A 186 -15.23 -5.97 15.91
CA PHE A 186 -14.84 -7.32 15.49
C PHE A 186 -16.05 -8.10 14.99
N PHE A 187 -15.98 -8.56 13.74
CA PHE A 187 -16.82 -9.66 13.29
C PHE A 187 -16.34 -10.90 14.05
N SER A 188 -17.10 -11.32 15.06
CA SER A 188 -17.02 -12.67 15.60
C SER A 188 -17.63 -13.63 14.57
N PRO A 189 -16.96 -14.71 14.17
CA PRO A 189 -17.56 -15.73 13.33
C PRO A 189 -18.51 -16.55 14.21
N GLY A 190 -19.81 -16.35 14.05
CA GLY A 190 -20.79 -17.13 14.81
C GLY A 190 -22.21 -16.60 14.65
N VAL A 191 -23.07 -17.46 14.14
CA VAL A 191 -24.53 -17.33 14.00
C VAL A 191 -24.96 -16.54 12.76
N GLY A 192 -25.17 -17.29 11.66
CA GLY A 192 -25.90 -16.78 10.51
C GLY A 192 -27.35 -16.43 10.89
N PRO A 193 -27.97 -15.44 10.22
CA PRO A 193 -29.36 -15.11 10.47
C PRO A 193 -30.26 -16.25 9.97
N CYS A 194 -30.87 -16.98 10.89
CA CYS A 194 -32.01 -17.84 10.61
C CYS A 194 -33.08 -17.04 9.88
N SER A 195 -33.43 -17.49 8.69
CA SER A 195 -34.58 -17.07 7.92
C SER A 195 -35.86 -17.29 8.74
N ALA A 196 -36.57 -16.20 9.04
CA ALA A 196 -37.97 -16.26 9.46
C ALA A 196 -38.79 -15.39 8.50
N THR A 197 -39.16 -16.01 7.39
CA THR A 197 -40.30 -15.64 6.57
C THR A 197 -41.57 -15.65 7.43
N SER A 198 -42.26 -14.52 7.54
CA SER A 198 -43.70 -14.54 7.83
C SER A 198 -44.39 -13.41 7.08
N ARG A 199 -45.29 -13.86 6.21
CA ARG A 199 -46.06 -13.11 5.22
C ARG A 199 -47.00 -12.13 5.91
N GLN A 200 -47.00 -10.89 5.44
CA GLN A 200 -48.20 -10.05 5.47
C GLN A 200 -49.23 -10.68 4.54
N MET A 201 -50.34 -11.18 5.09
CA MET A 201 -51.58 -11.35 4.34
C MET A 201 -52.42 -10.09 4.53
N ALA A 202 -52.65 -9.39 3.43
CA ALA A 202 -53.71 -8.41 3.30
C ALA A 202 -55.04 -9.16 3.12
N ARG A 203 -55.98 -8.93 4.04
CA ARG A 203 -57.39 -8.57 3.78
C ARG A 203 -58.09 -8.30 5.10
#